data_AF-A0A1Z4R1B1-F1
#
_entry.id   AF-A0A1Z4R1B1-F1
#
_cell.length_a   1.000
_cell.length_b   1.000
_cell.length_c   1.000
_cell.angle_alpha   90.00
_cell.angle_beta   90.00
_cell.angle_gamma   90.00
#
_symmetry.space_group_name_H-M   'P 1'
#
loop_
_entity.id
_entity.type
_entity.pdbx_description
1 polymer ?
#
loop_
_entity_poly.entity_id
_entity_poly.type
_entity_poly.pdbx_seq_one_letter_code
_entity_poly.pdbx_strand_id
1 'polypeptide(L)'
;MKAVPFLLIVTTGLLIPGIMRSATAQVVSDGTTNTTVNSSGNNFTILNGIDKGNNLFHSFSNFSVPTNGAARFDLVNTPNITTIFSRVTGGNISNIDGLIQTLNANNNAVSLFLMNPNGIVFGENAKLDISGSFVGTTANSIKFADGVEFSAVNSSEPPLLTMSVPVGLQMGINAGAIQVQGTPANNPQFRTPTLSMKANQTLALIGGQIDVNSANISAPDSHVELWAMQNGTVNIPTFGNWQLASSSLSPTWGTITLQQSSSIDTSGANGGAINIRGQGLTLQEGSNIGSATGTNGQGEGITVQTTEFVNLLGASHPSNVVFPGLNTSVRGGMATAGNITVETPRLQIDNGGWLSSVNMVTNFSALSSQPIRNSKTGNIMVRATEIDIRGYTPFINPATRAVVSSAITTLTGGTQNESGAITVEAERIRLQDGGRISTDLFGLLAPASGRAGNIFVTASQSLDILGASPANATSAIISSINILANGQGGNVTVNTGQLRLAKGGTISSQITGNPNVAIAGRG
;
A
#
# COMPACT_ATOMS: atom_id res chain seq x y z
N MET A 1 -44.46 68.64 38.44
CA MET A 1 -43.24 67.86 38.14
C MET A 1 -43.44 67.11 36.83
N LYS A 2 -42.86 67.60 35.73
CA LYS A 2 -42.53 66.82 34.52
C LYS A 2 -41.36 67.54 33.84
N ALA A 3 -40.23 66.85 33.76
CA ALA A 3 -38.97 67.31 33.19
C ALA A 3 -38.95 67.11 31.67
N VAL A 4 -38.31 68.03 30.93
CA VAL A 4 -38.00 67.91 29.50
C VAL A 4 -36.48 67.72 29.37
N PRO A 5 -35.99 66.69 28.64
CA PRO A 5 -34.57 66.37 28.58
C PRO A 5 -33.84 67.14 27.49
N PHE A 6 -32.55 67.41 27.75
CA PHE A 6 -31.60 68.07 26.87
C PHE A 6 -30.84 67.02 26.04
N LEU A 7 -30.74 67.24 24.72
CA LEU A 7 -30.08 66.34 23.77
C LEU A 7 -28.60 66.77 23.61
N LEU A 8 -27.65 65.86 23.85
CA LEU A 8 -26.23 66.07 23.54
C LEU A 8 -25.77 65.01 22.54
N ILE A 9 -25.33 65.45 21.36
CA ILE A 9 -24.77 64.59 20.31
C ILE A 9 -23.25 64.53 20.52
N VAL A 10 -22.70 63.33 20.69
CA VAL A 10 -21.25 63.06 20.66
C VAL A 10 -20.99 62.03 19.57
N THR A 11 -20.32 62.44 18.50
CA THR A 11 -19.83 61.58 17.42
C THR A 11 -18.44 61.03 17.79
N THR A 12 -18.36 59.79 18.25
CA THR A 12 -17.10 59.05 18.41
C THR A 12 -16.83 58.18 17.18
N GLY A 13 -15.72 58.48 16.48
CA GLY A 13 -15.21 57.67 15.37
C GLY A 13 -14.63 56.34 15.86
N LEU A 14 -14.98 55.25 15.19
CA LEU A 14 -14.48 53.90 15.45
C LEU A 14 -13.17 53.69 14.67
N LEU A 15 -12.03 53.67 15.36
CA LEU A 15 -10.77 53.14 14.86
C LEU A 15 -10.74 51.63 15.15
N ILE A 16 -10.85 50.80 14.12
CA ILE A 16 -10.68 49.34 14.23
C ILE A 16 -9.20 49.03 13.99
N PRO A 17 -8.43 48.49 14.96
CA PRO A 17 -7.12 47.96 14.69
C PRO A 17 -7.28 46.63 13.94
N GLY A 18 -6.89 46.61 12.68
CA GLY A 18 -6.80 45.39 11.89
C GLY A 18 -5.82 44.42 12.55
N ILE A 19 -6.33 43.30 13.04
CA ILE A 19 -5.51 42.17 13.47
C ILE A 19 -4.88 41.59 12.20
N MET A 20 -3.64 41.99 11.89
CA MET A 20 -2.81 41.25 10.95
C MET A 20 -2.55 39.87 11.57
N ARG A 21 -3.29 38.85 11.12
CA ARG A 21 -2.91 37.47 11.38
C ARG A 21 -1.58 37.22 10.66
N SER A 22 -0.50 37.06 11.42
CA SER A 22 0.76 36.57 10.88
C SER A 22 0.51 35.23 10.18
N ALA A 23 0.66 35.20 8.85
CA ALA A 23 0.68 33.95 8.11
C ALA A 23 1.93 33.19 8.58
N THR A 24 1.74 32.02 9.20
CA THR A 24 2.85 31.09 9.43
C THR A 24 3.39 30.68 8.08
N ALA A 25 4.60 31.12 7.74
CA ALA A 25 5.22 30.79 6.46
C ALA A 25 5.37 29.27 6.31
N GLN A 26 4.93 28.71 5.17
CA GLN A 26 4.68 27.28 5.03
C GLN A 26 5.84 26.54 4.36
N VAL A 27 6.43 27.12 3.31
CA VAL A 27 7.69 26.63 2.70
C VAL A 27 8.76 27.71 2.87
N VAL A 28 9.79 27.44 3.66
CA VAL A 28 10.80 28.42 4.05
C VAL A 28 12.17 27.76 4.01
N SER A 29 13.12 28.37 3.30
CA SER A 29 14.53 27.95 3.29
C SER A 29 15.13 28.04 4.70
N ASP A 30 16.07 27.17 5.05
CA ASP A 30 16.89 27.34 6.26
C ASP A 30 18.21 28.08 6.01
N GLY A 31 18.48 28.47 4.76
CA GLY A 31 19.69 29.18 4.36
C GLY A 31 20.93 28.32 4.11
N THR A 32 20.88 27.00 4.35
CA THR A 32 22.08 26.14 4.28
C THR A 32 22.42 25.61 2.89
N THR A 33 21.49 25.68 1.93
CA THR A 33 21.66 25.12 0.56
C THR A 33 21.32 26.12 -0.55
N ASN A 34 21.51 27.42 -0.33
CA ASN A 34 21.23 28.47 -1.32
C ASN A 34 19.83 28.36 -1.98
N THR A 35 18.87 27.82 -1.23
CA THR A 35 17.52 27.56 -1.71
C THR A 35 16.71 28.83 -1.62
N THR A 36 16.10 29.22 -2.73
CA THR A 36 15.23 30.40 -2.82
C THR A 36 13.79 29.94 -2.97
N VAL A 37 12.88 30.50 -2.17
CA VAL A 37 11.45 30.21 -2.24
C VAL A 37 10.68 31.47 -2.59
N ASN A 38 10.20 31.55 -3.83
CA ASN A 38 9.34 32.64 -4.29
C ASN A 38 7.89 32.27 -4.00
N SER A 39 7.25 33.02 -3.09
CA SER A 39 5.89 32.75 -2.64
C SER A 39 4.89 33.71 -3.30
N SER A 40 3.79 33.17 -3.84
CA SER A 40 2.64 33.91 -4.34
C SER A 40 1.37 33.29 -3.76
N GLY A 41 0.90 33.85 -2.64
CA GLY A 41 -0.14 33.22 -1.82
C GLY A 41 0.31 31.84 -1.34
N ASN A 42 -0.47 30.81 -1.67
CA ASN A 42 -0.21 29.41 -1.33
C ASN A 42 0.68 28.68 -2.37
N ASN A 43 1.22 29.39 -3.36
CA ASN A 43 2.11 28.81 -4.38
C ASN A 43 3.57 29.18 -4.07
N PHE A 44 4.42 28.17 -4.00
CA PHE A 44 5.83 28.27 -3.67
C PHE A 44 6.65 27.75 -4.86
N THR A 45 7.34 28.64 -5.57
CA THR A 45 8.32 28.25 -6.58
C THR A 45 9.69 28.16 -5.92
N ILE A 46 10.24 26.95 -5.90
CA ILE A 46 11.52 26.60 -5.31
C ILE A 46 12.57 26.65 -6.42
N LEU A 47 13.55 27.52 -6.23
CA LEU A 47 14.60 27.84 -7.20
C LEU A 47 15.98 27.59 -6.58
N ASN A 48 16.98 27.53 -7.45
CA ASN A 48 18.38 27.34 -7.09
C ASN A 48 18.59 26.02 -6.33
N GLY A 49 19.17 26.07 -5.13
CA GLY A 49 19.74 24.89 -4.48
C GLY A 49 21.26 24.84 -4.65
N ILE A 50 21.89 23.80 -4.13
CA ILE A 50 23.28 23.48 -4.46
C ILE A 50 23.29 22.22 -5.33
N ASP A 51 23.77 22.36 -6.54
CA ASP A 51 23.97 21.26 -7.47
C ASP A 51 25.35 20.60 -7.25
N LYS A 52 25.34 19.27 -7.27
CA LYS A 52 26.56 18.45 -7.34
C LYS A 52 26.30 17.35 -8.36
N GLY A 53 26.77 17.58 -9.59
CA GLY A 53 26.57 16.64 -10.68
C GLY A 53 25.10 16.53 -11.04
N ASN A 54 24.52 15.34 -10.84
CA ASN A 54 23.10 15.07 -11.14
C ASN A 54 22.19 15.20 -9.90
N ASN A 55 22.78 15.57 -8.74
CA ASN A 55 22.09 15.74 -7.48
C ASN A 55 21.83 17.23 -7.20
N LEU A 56 20.61 17.58 -6.80
CA LEU A 56 20.25 18.93 -6.36
C LEU A 56 19.80 18.91 -4.90
N PHE A 57 20.43 19.72 -4.05
CA PHE A 57 20.17 19.76 -2.62
C PHE A 57 19.36 21.00 -2.23
N HIS A 58 18.27 20.78 -1.50
CA HIS A 58 17.42 21.80 -0.91
C HIS A 58 17.21 21.59 0.59
N SER A 59 17.11 22.69 1.33
CA SER A 59 17.00 22.66 2.78
C SER A 59 16.03 23.72 3.26
N PHE A 60 15.12 23.29 4.12
CA PHE A 60 13.97 24.07 4.55
C PHE A 60 13.88 24.08 6.07
N SER A 61 13.58 25.24 6.66
CA SER A 61 13.21 25.34 8.06
C SER A 61 11.75 24.94 8.28
N ASN A 62 10.92 25.06 7.25
CA ASN A 62 9.55 24.54 7.22
C ASN A 62 9.18 24.13 5.79
N PHE A 63 8.46 23.01 5.64
CA PHE A 63 7.93 22.57 4.35
C PHE A 63 6.52 22.00 4.55
N SER A 64 5.53 22.84 4.35
CA SER A 64 4.11 22.50 4.34
C SER A 64 3.46 23.12 3.11
N VAL A 65 2.53 22.40 2.48
CA VAL A 65 1.82 22.86 1.29
C VAL A 65 0.33 22.86 1.63
N PRO A 66 -0.35 24.02 1.68
CA PRO A 66 -1.74 24.09 2.08
C PRO A 66 -2.67 23.66 0.95
N THR A 67 -3.96 23.50 1.30
CA THR A 67 -5.04 23.31 0.35
C THR A 67 -5.01 24.33 -0.79
N ASN A 68 -5.21 23.85 -2.01
CA ASN A 68 -5.13 24.64 -3.26
C ASN A 68 -3.77 25.33 -3.49
N GLY A 69 -2.76 24.99 -2.70
CA GLY A 69 -1.39 25.45 -2.85
C GLY A 69 -0.54 24.50 -3.68
N ALA A 70 0.69 24.92 -3.95
CA ALA A 70 1.66 24.08 -4.64
C ALA A 70 3.10 24.44 -4.24
N ALA A 71 3.96 23.43 -4.05
CA ALA A 71 5.41 23.55 -4.02
C ALA A 71 5.98 23.02 -5.34
N ARG A 72 6.61 23.90 -6.12
CA ARG A 72 7.15 23.59 -7.45
C ARG A 72 8.67 23.71 -7.45
N PHE A 73 9.36 22.60 -7.62
CA PHE A 73 10.79 22.57 -7.88
C PHE A 73 11.02 22.92 -9.35
N ASP A 74 11.53 24.12 -9.62
CA ASP A 74 11.77 24.61 -10.97
C ASP A 74 13.21 24.28 -11.40
N LEU A 75 13.31 23.34 -12.34
CA LEU A 75 14.54 22.78 -12.88
C LEU A 75 14.81 23.26 -14.31
N VAL A 76 14.11 24.30 -14.80
CA VAL A 76 14.27 24.80 -16.18
C VAL A 76 15.72 25.17 -16.48
N ASN A 77 16.44 25.68 -15.48
CA ASN A 77 17.85 26.06 -15.59
C ASN A 77 18.84 25.00 -15.08
N THR A 78 18.38 23.79 -14.72
CA THR A 78 19.23 22.70 -14.20
C THR A 78 18.99 21.38 -14.95
N PRO A 79 19.30 21.33 -16.26
CA PRO A 79 18.86 20.23 -17.16
C PRO A 79 19.49 18.86 -16.88
N ASN A 80 20.59 18.81 -16.13
CA ASN A 80 21.34 17.58 -15.83
C ASN A 80 20.90 16.91 -14.51
N ILE A 81 20.01 17.54 -13.75
CA ILE A 81 19.55 17.00 -12.47
C ILE A 81 18.63 15.81 -12.70
N THR A 82 18.91 14.71 -12.01
CA THR A 82 18.07 13.50 -12.00
C THR A 82 17.50 13.20 -10.63
N THR A 83 18.08 13.76 -9.56
CA THR A 83 17.59 13.57 -8.19
C THR A 83 17.65 14.85 -7.37
N ILE A 84 16.55 15.15 -6.69
CA ILE A 84 16.45 16.23 -5.70
C ILE A 84 16.47 15.61 -4.31
N PHE A 85 17.34 16.13 -3.44
CA PHE A 85 17.37 15.82 -2.02
C PHE A 85 16.89 17.02 -1.21
N SER A 86 15.72 16.91 -0.60
CA SER A 86 15.12 17.94 0.24
C SER A 86 15.11 17.51 1.70
N ARG A 87 15.62 18.36 2.60
CA ARG A 87 15.53 18.16 4.06
C ARG A 87 14.73 19.26 4.74
N VAL A 88 14.02 18.91 5.81
CA VAL A 88 13.39 19.86 6.73
C VAL A 88 14.14 19.82 8.06
N THR A 89 14.73 20.95 8.44
CA THR A 89 15.60 21.08 9.63
C THR A 89 14.90 21.70 10.84
N GLY A 90 13.74 22.35 10.64
CA GLY A 90 12.91 22.82 11.73
C GLY A 90 12.18 21.68 12.45
N GLY A 91 11.59 21.97 13.61
CA GLY A 91 10.87 20.99 14.45
C GLY A 91 9.42 20.73 14.04
N ASN A 92 8.94 21.29 12.93
CA ASN A 92 7.54 21.18 12.54
C ASN A 92 7.29 19.99 11.61
N ILE A 93 6.12 19.36 11.78
CA ILE A 93 5.60 18.35 10.85
C ILE A 93 5.31 18.99 9.49
N SER A 94 5.65 18.27 8.41
CA SER A 94 5.30 18.67 7.05
C SER A 94 3.84 18.34 6.74
N ASN A 95 2.97 19.36 6.69
CA ASN A 95 1.57 19.21 6.31
C ASN A 95 1.41 19.48 4.81
N ILE A 96 1.20 18.42 4.03
CA ILE A 96 1.09 18.44 2.57
C ILE A 96 -0.36 18.19 2.18
N ASP A 97 -1.15 19.25 2.04
CA ASP A 97 -2.52 19.22 1.56
C ASP A 97 -2.67 19.91 0.19
N GLY A 98 -1.59 19.97 -0.59
CA GLY A 98 -1.59 20.55 -1.93
C GLY A 98 -0.64 19.82 -2.87
N LEU A 99 -0.27 20.48 -3.97
CA LEU A 99 0.56 19.89 -5.02
C LEU A 99 2.06 19.98 -4.69
N ILE A 100 2.79 18.87 -4.80
CA ILE A 100 4.26 18.90 -4.97
C ILE A 100 4.56 18.54 -6.42
N GLN A 101 5.32 19.37 -7.11
CA GLN A 101 5.59 19.22 -8.54
C GLN A 101 7.06 19.46 -8.86
N THR A 102 7.60 18.67 -9.80
CA THR A 102 8.87 18.97 -10.48
C THR A 102 8.58 19.56 -11.86
N LEU A 103 9.12 20.75 -12.15
CA LEU A 103 9.05 21.38 -13.47
C LEU A 103 10.41 21.23 -14.16
N ASN A 104 10.46 20.56 -15.31
CA ASN A 104 11.70 20.36 -16.04
C ASN A 104 11.51 20.65 -17.55
N ALA A 105 12.57 21.14 -18.20
CA ALA A 105 12.51 21.55 -19.60
C ALA A 105 12.64 20.37 -20.59
N ASN A 106 13.29 19.28 -20.18
CA ASN A 106 13.79 18.25 -21.10
C ASN A 106 13.05 16.90 -20.99
N ASN A 107 11.91 16.83 -20.30
CA ASN A 107 11.17 15.58 -20.01
C ASN A 107 11.98 14.44 -19.35
N ASN A 108 13.21 14.70 -18.89
CA ASN A 108 13.98 13.75 -18.12
C ASN A 108 13.28 13.46 -16.78
N ALA A 109 13.17 12.19 -16.39
CA ALA A 109 12.60 11.84 -15.10
C ALA A 109 13.50 12.35 -13.96
N VAL A 110 12.92 13.10 -13.01
CA VAL A 110 13.62 13.62 -11.83
C VAL A 110 12.95 13.09 -10.58
N SER A 111 13.74 12.38 -9.77
CA SER A 111 13.27 11.82 -8.50
C SER A 111 13.39 12.85 -7.37
N LEU A 112 12.50 12.76 -6.38
CA LEU A 112 12.47 13.66 -5.23
C LEU A 112 12.50 12.87 -3.92
N PHE A 113 13.50 13.18 -3.09
CA PHE A 113 13.55 12.79 -1.68
C PHE A 113 13.06 13.97 -0.84
N LEU A 114 12.03 13.74 -0.02
CA LEU A 114 11.55 14.68 0.98
C LEU A 114 11.75 14.06 2.38
N MET A 115 12.69 14.62 3.14
CA MET A 115 13.06 14.14 4.46
C MET A 115 12.62 15.11 5.55
N ASN A 116 11.80 14.67 6.49
CA ASN A 116 11.46 15.41 7.71
C ASN A 116 11.38 14.48 8.93
N PRO A 117 12.38 14.51 9.85
CA PRO A 117 12.41 13.66 11.03
C PRO A 117 11.16 13.74 11.91
N ASN A 118 10.48 14.89 11.94
CA ASN A 118 9.32 15.12 12.81
C ASN A 118 8.04 14.46 12.28
N GLY A 119 8.00 14.10 10.99
CA GLY A 119 6.84 13.47 10.35
C GLY A 119 6.34 14.20 9.12
N ILE A 120 5.53 13.49 8.32
CA ILE A 120 4.92 13.98 7.09
C ILE A 120 3.44 13.57 7.09
N VAL A 121 2.54 14.54 6.86
CA VAL A 121 1.11 14.30 6.73
C VAL A 121 0.68 14.72 5.33
N PHE A 122 0.27 13.76 4.52
CA PHE A 122 -0.43 14.01 3.26
C PHE A 122 -1.93 14.13 3.57
N GLY A 123 -2.47 15.33 3.37
CA GLY A 123 -3.90 15.62 3.52
C GLY A 123 -4.73 15.15 2.32
N GLU A 124 -6.05 15.36 2.40
CA GLU A 124 -6.99 14.85 1.40
C GLU A 124 -6.82 15.45 0.01
N ASN A 125 -6.20 16.63 -0.08
CA ASN A 125 -5.96 17.36 -1.32
C ASN A 125 -4.50 17.24 -1.81
N ALA A 126 -3.68 16.43 -1.13
CA ALA A 126 -2.30 16.18 -1.53
C ALA A 126 -2.22 15.68 -2.97
N LYS A 127 -1.22 16.13 -3.72
CA LYS A 127 -0.93 15.61 -5.07
C LYS A 127 0.57 15.56 -5.31
N LEU A 128 1.02 14.51 -5.98
CA LEU A 128 2.39 14.37 -6.43
C LEU A 128 2.41 14.41 -7.96
N ASP A 129 3.05 15.43 -8.55
CA ASP A 129 3.40 15.47 -9.97
C ASP A 129 4.93 15.50 -10.10
N ILE A 130 5.51 14.35 -9.78
CA ILE A 130 6.94 14.11 -9.83
C ILE A 130 7.22 13.35 -11.14
N SER A 131 8.21 13.81 -11.91
CA SER A 131 8.55 13.17 -13.19
C SER A 131 9.30 11.85 -13.04
N GLY A 132 9.95 11.62 -11.90
CA GLY A 132 10.59 10.37 -11.50
C GLY A 132 9.99 9.74 -10.24
N SER A 133 10.84 9.11 -9.43
CA SER A 133 10.46 8.45 -8.18
C SER A 133 10.30 9.42 -7.02
N PHE A 134 9.52 9.06 -6.01
CA PHE A 134 9.30 9.86 -4.81
C PHE A 134 9.64 9.05 -3.57
N VAL A 135 10.46 9.62 -2.69
CA VAL A 135 10.82 9.06 -1.39
C VAL A 135 10.43 10.06 -0.31
N GLY A 136 9.35 9.76 0.42
CA GLY A 136 8.97 10.46 1.64
C GLY A 136 9.56 9.73 2.84
N THR A 137 10.38 10.39 3.64
CA THR A 137 11.03 9.75 4.79
C THR A 137 11.11 10.62 6.03
N THR A 138 11.09 9.98 7.20
CA THR A 138 11.34 10.61 8.50
C THR A 138 12.72 10.26 9.07
N ALA A 139 13.65 9.89 8.19
CA ALA A 139 15.05 9.70 8.54
C ALA A 139 15.70 11.00 9.04
N ASN A 140 16.75 10.87 9.85
CA ASN A 140 17.58 11.97 10.31
C ASN A 140 18.59 12.43 9.26
N SER A 141 19.07 11.53 8.42
CA SER A 141 20.01 11.85 7.34
C SER A 141 19.93 10.88 6.17
N ILE A 142 20.40 11.35 5.01
CA ILE A 142 20.68 10.53 3.83
C ILE A 142 22.19 10.33 3.76
N LYS A 143 22.63 9.08 3.74
CA LYS A 143 24.03 8.69 3.63
C LYS A 143 24.37 8.33 2.20
N PHE A 144 25.52 8.81 1.73
CA PHE A 144 26.03 8.61 0.38
C PHE A 144 27.22 7.64 0.34
N ALA A 145 27.50 7.09 -0.84
CA ALA A 145 28.53 6.05 -1.03
C ALA A 145 29.95 6.48 -0.64
N ASP A 146 30.24 7.78 -0.70
CA ASP A 146 31.51 8.38 -0.27
C ASP A 146 31.59 8.69 1.23
N GLY A 147 30.54 8.35 1.98
CA GLY A 147 30.45 8.56 3.43
C GLY A 147 29.90 9.92 3.84
N VAL A 148 29.62 10.81 2.89
CA VAL A 148 28.96 12.11 3.18
C VAL A 148 27.53 11.86 3.65
N GLU A 149 27.06 12.70 4.59
CA GLU A 149 25.67 12.67 5.07
C GLU A 149 25.00 14.03 4.90
N PHE A 150 23.81 14.01 4.30
CA PHE A 150 22.91 15.15 4.26
C PHE A 150 21.89 15.01 5.39
N SER A 151 22.10 15.74 6.50
CA SER A 151 21.37 15.56 7.77
C SER A 151 20.32 16.64 8.05
N ALA A 152 19.14 16.26 8.51
CA ALA A 152 18.09 17.17 9.00
C ALA A 152 18.25 17.58 10.47
N VAL A 153 18.95 16.80 11.30
CA VAL A 153 19.03 17.02 12.76
C VAL A 153 20.32 17.72 13.22
N ASN A 154 21.39 17.67 12.42
CA ASN A 154 22.68 18.33 12.69
C ASN A 154 22.95 19.41 11.63
N SER A 155 22.07 20.40 11.54
CA SER A 155 22.07 21.40 10.44
C SER A 155 22.83 22.70 10.73
N SER A 156 23.55 22.78 11.85
CA SER A 156 24.24 24.00 12.30
C SER A 156 25.48 24.37 11.47
N GLU A 157 26.02 23.44 10.69
CA GLU A 157 27.09 23.70 9.72
C GLU A 157 26.58 23.51 8.28
N PRO A 158 27.17 24.24 7.30
CA PRO A 158 26.90 23.97 5.89
C PRO A 158 27.15 22.49 5.59
N PRO A 159 26.18 21.76 4.99
CA PRO A 159 26.35 20.35 4.75
C PRO A 159 27.51 20.12 3.78
N LEU A 160 28.32 19.08 4.01
CA LEU A 160 29.12 18.53 2.92
C LEU A 160 28.16 17.90 1.90
N LEU A 161 28.37 18.21 0.62
CA LEU A 161 27.49 17.80 -0.47
C LEU A 161 28.28 17.03 -1.52
N THR A 162 27.63 16.06 -2.16
CA THR A 162 28.31 15.07 -3.02
C THR A 162 27.55 14.74 -4.30
N MET A 163 28.32 14.27 -5.29
CA MET A 163 27.83 13.64 -6.52
C MET A 163 27.54 12.14 -6.35
N SER A 164 27.94 11.55 -5.22
CA SER A 164 27.75 10.13 -4.95
C SER A 164 26.28 9.74 -4.89
N VAL A 165 26.00 8.46 -5.15
CA VAL A 165 24.67 7.88 -5.03
C VAL A 165 24.28 7.71 -3.55
N PRO A 166 23.00 7.93 -3.18
CA PRO A 166 22.53 7.63 -1.84
C PRO A 166 22.59 6.12 -1.62
N VAL A 167 23.11 5.70 -0.47
CA VAL A 167 23.25 4.29 -0.10
C VAL A 167 22.41 3.94 1.13
N GLY A 168 21.91 4.93 1.87
CA GLY A 168 20.96 4.65 2.93
C GLY A 168 20.35 5.86 3.61
N LEU A 169 19.29 5.58 4.37
CA LEU A 169 18.57 6.50 5.22
C LEU A 169 18.86 6.14 6.68
N GLN A 170 19.34 7.10 7.45
CA GLN A 170 19.62 6.91 8.88
C GLN A 170 18.38 7.25 9.69
N MET A 171 17.63 6.22 10.10
CA MET A 171 16.44 6.37 10.94
C MET A 171 16.86 6.68 12.38
N GLY A 172 16.42 7.83 12.88
CA GLY A 172 16.63 8.23 14.27
C GLY A 172 15.84 7.35 15.25
N ILE A 173 16.14 7.50 16.55
CA ILE A 173 15.41 6.82 17.63
C ILE A 173 13.97 7.30 17.82
N ASN A 174 13.64 8.48 17.28
CA ASN A 174 12.31 9.11 17.36
C ASN A 174 11.85 9.52 15.95
N ALA A 175 11.89 8.59 15.00
CA ALA A 175 11.46 8.89 13.64
C ALA A 175 9.94 9.14 13.63
N GLY A 176 9.51 10.28 13.07
CA GLY A 176 8.10 10.66 13.03
C GLY A 176 7.22 9.70 12.22
N ALA A 177 5.90 9.88 12.33
CA ALA A 177 4.95 9.14 11.53
C ALA A 177 4.82 9.73 10.11
N ILE A 178 4.48 8.87 9.14
CA ILE A 178 3.97 9.28 7.83
C ILE A 178 2.48 8.96 7.81
N GLN A 179 1.66 9.98 7.54
CA GLN A 179 0.21 9.82 7.47
C GLN A 179 -0.28 10.17 6.07
N VAL A 180 -1.23 9.39 5.55
CA VAL A 180 -1.96 9.69 4.31
C VAL A 180 -3.44 9.71 4.64
N GLN A 181 -4.05 10.88 4.54
CA GLN A 181 -5.44 11.14 4.90
C GLN A 181 -6.22 11.45 3.64
N GLY A 182 -7.35 10.80 3.44
CA GLY A 182 -8.28 11.15 2.36
C GLY A 182 -9.70 11.34 2.88
N THR A 183 -10.59 11.71 1.97
CA THR A 183 -12.00 12.02 2.27
C THR A 183 -12.83 10.77 2.55
N PRO A 184 -13.39 10.52 3.74
CA PRO A 184 -14.06 9.25 4.06
C PRO A 184 -15.05 8.73 3.00
N ALA A 185 -14.94 7.44 2.65
CA ALA A 185 -15.79 6.80 1.65
C ALA A 185 -15.96 5.31 1.97
N ASN A 186 -17.20 4.82 1.89
CA ASN A 186 -17.48 3.41 2.17
C ASN A 186 -17.17 2.48 0.96
N ASN A 187 -16.66 3.00 -0.16
CA ASN A 187 -16.16 2.20 -1.28
C ASN A 187 -14.96 2.92 -1.93
N PRO A 188 -13.75 2.32 -1.92
CA PRO A 188 -12.55 2.94 -2.48
C PRO A 188 -12.55 3.04 -4.01
N GLN A 189 -13.32 2.21 -4.72
CA GLN A 189 -13.27 2.13 -6.19
C GLN A 189 -13.71 3.41 -6.91
N PHE A 190 -14.47 4.29 -6.25
CA PHE A 190 -14.96 5.55 -6.83
C PHE A 190 -14.24 6.78 -6.30
N ARG A 191 -13.18 6.58 -5.50
CA ARG A 191 -12.42 7.66 -4.91
C ARG A 191 -11.35 8.14 -5.87
N THR A 192 -11.24 9.46 -6.04
CA THR A 192 -10.04 10.05 -6.66
C THR A 192 -8.82 9.76 -5.79
N PRO A 193 -7.70 9.26 -6.35
CA PRO A 193 -6.50 8.99 -5.57
C PRO A 193 -6.08 10.20 -4.73
N THR A 194 -5.83 9.95 -3.45
CA THR A 194 -5.22 10.92 -2.51
C THR A 194 -3.77 11.13 -2.88
N LEU A 195 -3.05 10.07 -3.23
CA LEU A 195 -1.71 10.16 -3.80
C LEU A 195 -1.73 9.40 -5.13
N SER A 196 -1.24 10.05 -6.19
CA SER A 196 -1.05 9.43 -7.49
C SER A 196 0.36 9.70 -7.96
N MET A 197 0.97 8.74 -8.66
CA MET A 197 2.26 8.92 -9.31
C MET A 197 2.21 8.52 -10.78
N LYS A 198 3.23 8.95 -11.53
CA LYS A 198 3.44 8.46 -12.90
C LYS A 198 3.85 6.99 -12.86
N ALA A 199 3.48 6.26 -13.91
CA ALA A 199 3.74 4.83 -13.99
C ALA A 199 5.23 4.49 -14.11
N ASN A 200 5.60 3.26 -13.74
CA ASN A 200 6.98 2.74 -13.80
C ASN A 200 7.98 3.57 -12.97
N GLN A 201 7.53 4.09 -11.82
CA GLN A 201 8.36 4.81 -10.86
C GLN A 201 8.42 4.06 -9.53
N THR A 202 9.12 4.63 -8.53
CA THR A 202 9.05 4.16 -7.15
C THR A 202 8.35 5.19 -6.26
N LEU A 203 7.44 4.71 -5.41
CA LEU A 203 6.91 5.43 -4.25
C LEU A 203 7.42 4.76 -2.98
N ALA A 204 8.30 5.42 -2.25
CA ALA A 204 8.78 4.92 -0.96
C ALA A 204 8.30 5.82 0.18
N LEU A 205 7.59 5.23 1.14
CA LEU A 205 7.22 5.85 2.41
C LEU A 205 7.98 5.13 3.53
N ILE A 206 8.93 5.83 4.14
CA ILE A 206 9.88 5.26 5.10
C ILE A 206 9.85 6.09 6.38
N GLY A 207 9.06 5.66 7.35
CA GLY A 207 8.74 6.41 8.58
C GLY A 207 8.95 5.59 9.85
N GLY A 208 8.77 6.21 11.02
CA GLY A 208 8.68 5.46 12.28
C GLY A 208 7.37 4.67 12.41
N GLN A 209 6.31 5.15 11.78
CA GLN A 209 5.00 4.53 11.64
C GLN A 209 4.37 5.02 10.32
N ILE A 210 3.51 4.21 9.70
CA ILE A 210 2.76 4.60 8.49
C ILE A 210 1.27 4.38 8.71
N ASP A 211 0.48 5.44 8.63
CA ASP A 211 -0.98 5.39 8.78
C ASP A 211 -1.67 5.91 7.53
N VAL A 212 -2.50 5.08 6.91
CA VAL A 212 -3.26 5.42 5.70
C VAL A 212 -4.73 5.36 6.04
N ASN A 213 -5.36 6.52 6.17
CA ASN A 213 -6.70 6.66 6.69
C ASN A 213 -7.64 7.24 5.64
N SER A 214 -8.68 6.50 5.28
CA SER A 214 -9.63 6.92 4.25
C SER A 214 -8.92 7.39 2.97
N ALA A 215 -7.85 6.75 2.51
CA ALA A 215 -7.03 7.25 1.41
C ALA A 215 -6.78 6.22 0.32
N ASN A 216 -6.65 6.67 -0.93
CA ASN A 216 -6.23 5.84 -2.06
C ASN A 216 -4.86 6.31 -2.54
N ILE A 217 -3.89 5.38 -2.57
CA ILE A 217 -2.57 5.57 -3.16
C ILE A 217 -2.54 4.78 -4.47
N SER A 218 -2.39 5.47 -5.59
CA SER A 218 -2.31 4.87 -6.93
C SER A 218 -0.93 5.09 -7.53
N ALA A 219 -0.22 3.99 -7.79
CA ALA A 219 1.11 3.99 -8.39
C ALA A 219 1.18 2.93 -9.51
N PRO A 220 0.57 3.19 -10.69
CA PRO A 220 0.42 2.18 -11.73
C PRO A 220 1.76 1.62 -12.22
N ASP A 221 1.88 0.30 -12.40
CA ASP A 221 3.12 -0.38 -12.82
C ASP A 221 4.37 0.05 -12.03
N SER A 222 4.18 0.56 -10.80
CA SER A 222 5.24 1.17 -10.01
C SER A 222 5.60 0.29 -8.83
N HIS A 223 6.79 0.54 -8.30
CA HIS A 223 7.28 -0.11 -7.10
C HIS A 223 6.88 0.70 -5.86
N VAL A 224 6.15 0.09 -4.93
CA VAL A 224 5.75 0.73 -3.66
C VAL A 224 6.50 0.11 -2.50
N GLU A 225 7.19 0.95 -1.72
CA GLU A 225 7.93 0.56 -0.51
C GLU A 225 7.30 1.19 0.72
N LEU A 226 6.83 0.37 1.66
CA LEU A 226 6.30 0.81 2.96
C LEU A 226 7.17 0.25 4.07
N TRP A 227 7.96 1.12 4.71
CA TRP A 227 8.89 0.73 5.77
C TRP A 227 8.63 1.53 7.04
N ALA A 228 8.22 0.83 8.10
CA ALA A 228 8.04 1.40 9.42
C ALA A 228 9.22 1.00 10.33
N MET A 229 10.24 1.86 10.44
CA MET A 229 11.48 1.62 11.17
C MET A 229 11.95 2.86 11.93
N GLN A 230 12.56 2.62 13.09
CA GLN A 230 13.29 3.58 13.91
C GLN A 230 14.64 2.96 14.33
N ASN A 231 15.57 3.80 14.78
CA ASN A 231 16.85 3.38 15.33
C ASN A 231 17.61 2.39 14.42
N GLY A 232 17.79 2.74 13.15
CA GLY A 232 18.38 1.84 12.16
C GLY A 232 18.70 2.49 10.83
N THR A 233 19.24 1.71 9.91
CA THR A 233 19.59 2.14 8.56
C THR A 233 18.73 1.38 7.56
N VAL A 234 18.05 2.12 6.68
CA VAL A 234 17.43 1.57 5.47
C VAL A 234 18.39 1.78 4.31
N ASN A 235 18.89 0.71 3.72
CA ASN A 235 19.79 0.78 2.58
C ASN A 235 18.96 1.10 1.31
N ILE A 236 19.40 2.10 0.56
CA ILE A 236 18.80 2.46 -0.74
C ILE A 236 19.62 1.77 -1.83
N PRO A 237 19.01 0.96 -2.72
CA PRO A 237 19.72 0.35 -3.82
C PRO A 237 20.23 1.43 -4.78
N THR A 238 21.48 1.28 -5.22
CA THR A 238 22.16 2.25 -6.09
C THR A 238 21.91 2.02 -7.57
N PHE A 239 21.51 0.80 -7.95
CA PHE A 239 21.16 0.40 -9.32
C PHE A 239 20.14 -0.76 -9.31
N GLY A 240 19.24 -0.80 -10.30
CA GLY A 240 18.34 -1.92 -10.52
C GLY A 240 17.02 -1.85 -9.74
N ASN A 241 16.45 -3.01 -9.42
CA ASN A 241 15.15 -3.12 -8.75
C ASN A 241 15.23 -2.49 -7.36
N TRP A 242 14.25 -1.67 -7.01
CA TRP A 242 14.15 -1.02 -5.70
C TRP A 242 13.82 -2.05 -4.62
N GLN A 243 14.78 -2.87 -4.21
CA GLN A 243 14.63 -3.78 -3.09
C GLN A 243 15.37 -3.21 -1.89
N LEU A 244 14.62 -2.53 -1.01
CA LEU A 244 15.19 -1.96 0.19
C LEU A 244 15.69 -3.09 1.13
N ALA A 245 16.78 -2.81 1.83
CA ALA A 245 17.37 -3.73 2.81
C ALA A 245 17.68 -2.97 4.11
N SER A 246 17.92 -3.68 5.21
CA SER A 246 18.50 -3.06 6.41
C SER A 246 19.79 -3.78 6.78
N SER A 247 20.79 -3.00 7.17
CA SER A 247 22.06 -3.48 7.72
C SER A 247 22.10 -3.44 9.25
N SER A 248 21.01 -2.99 9.89
CA SER A 248 20.94 -2.87 11.35
C SER A 248 20.71 -4.22 12.01
N LEU A 249 21.50 -4.51 13.05
CA LEU A 249 21.40 -5.76 13.81
C LEU A 249 20.10 -5.84 14.63
N SER A 250 19.59 -4.72 15.14
CA SER A 250 18.39 -4.66 15.97
C SER A 250 17.65 -3.32 15.84
N PRO A 251 17.11 -3.01 14.64
CA PRO A 251 16.28 -1.82 14.47
C PRO A 251 14.99 -1.93 15.29
N THR A 252 14.43 -0.80 15.67
CA THR A 252 13.10 -0.75 16.30
C THR A 252 12.07 -0.64 15.20
N TRP A 253 11.29 -1.69 14.97
CA TRP A 253 10.25 -1.68 13.94
C TRP A 253 8.98 -0.99 14.46
N GLY A 254 8.29 -0.27 13.59
CA GLY A 254 6.98 0.33 13.85
C GLY A 254 5.87 -0.30 13.03
N THR A 255 4.64 0.19 13.16
CA THR A 255 3.46 -0.40 12.52
C THR A 255 3.06 0.28 11.23
N ILE A 256 2.36 -0.46 10.37
CA ILE A 256 1.73 0.03 9.16
C ILE A 256 0.23 -0.29 9.25
N THR A 257 -0.61 0.73 9.16
CA THR A 257 -2.08 0.59 9.31
C THR A 257 -2.81 1.22 8.14
N LEU A 258 -3.69 0.46 7.49
CA LEU A 258 -4.69 0.98 6.57
C LEU A 258 -6.08 0.76 7.18
N GLN A 259 -6.89 1.80 7.21
CA GLN A 259 -8.25 1.76 7.79
C GLN A 259 -9.22 2.62 6.98
N GLN A 260 -10.52 2.49 7.28
CA GLN A 260 -11.61 3.24 6.64
C GLN A 260 -11.61 3.10 5.10
N SER A 261 -11.58 1.87 4.61
CA SER A 261 -11.54 1.58 3.17
C SER A 261 -10.35 2.23 2.43
N SER A 262 -9.21 2.40 3.10
CA SER A 262 -7.96 2.80 2.44
C SER A 262 -7.44 1.76 1.47
N SER A 263 -6.81 2.20 0.38
CA SER A 263 -6.30 1.30 -0.66
C SER A 263 -4.93 1.72 -1.19
N ILE A 264 -4.03 0.76 -1.41
CA ILE A 264 -2.77 0.95 -2.15
C ILE A 264 -2.82 0.08 -3.39
N ASP A 265 -2.66 0.69 -4.57
CA ASP A 265 -2.87 0.03 -5.86
C ASP A 265 -1.72 0.30 -6.83
N THR A 266 -1.04 -0.77 -7.27
CA THR A 266 0.01 -0.73 -8.31
C THR A 266 -0.41 -1.35 -9.63
N SER A 267 -1.71 -1.55 -9.84
CA SER A 267 -2.29 -2.12 -11.05
C SER A 267 -1.85 -1.37 -12.31
N GLY A 268 -1.56 -2.12 -13.37
CA GLY A 268 -1.15 -1.54 -14.65
C GLY A 268 -0.99 -2.60 -15.74
N ALA A 269 -0.25 -2.27 -16.79
CA ALA A 269 0.01 -3.19 -17.91
C ALA A 269 0.76 -4.44 -17.44
N ASN A 270 1.78 -4.27 -16.59
CA ASN A 270 2.56 -5.34 -15.99
C ASN A 270 2.07 -5.66 -14.58
N GLY A 271 1.58 -4.67 -13.82
CA GLY A 271 1.27 -4.82 -12.40
C GLY A 271 2.54 -4.68 -11.56
N GLY A 272 2.65 -3.58 -10.81
CA GLY A 272 3.85 -3.23 -10.07
C GLY A 272 4.05 -4.04 -8.79
N ALA A 273 5.21 -3.87 -8.15
CA ALA A 273 5.55 -4.52 -6.89
C ALA A 273 5.16 -3.69 -5.67
N ILE A 274 4.85 -4.39 -4.57
CA ILE A 274 4.58 -3.78 -3.27
C ILE A 274 5.37 -4.51 -2.20
N ASN A 275 6.26 -3.82 -1.51
CA ASN A 275 7.09 -4.34 -0.43
C ASN A 275 6.74 -3.65 0.89
N ILE A 276 6.52 -4.46 1.92
CA ILE A 276 6.06 -4.00 3.23
C ILE A 276 6.96 -4.57 4.31
N ARG A 277 7.51 -3.70 5.16
CA ARG A 277 8.36 -4.08 6.29
C ARG A 277 8.07 -3.28 7.55
N GLY A 278 7.91 -3.97 8.67
CA GLY A 278 7.56 -3.34 9.95
C GLY A 278 7.40 -4.33 11.10
N GLN A 279 6.96 -3.83 12.25
CA GLN A 279 6.57 -4.63 13.41
C GLN A 279 5.31 -5.42 13.09
N GLY A 280 4.34 -4.74 12.49
CA GLY A 280 3.14 -5.38 12.00
C GLY A 280 2.40 -4.57 10.94
N LEU A 281 1.54 -5.27 10.21
CA LEU A 281 0.63 -4.73 9.20
C LEU A 281 -0.81 -4.97 9.66
N THR A 282 -1.62 -3.91 9.68
CA THR A 282 -3.07 -4.02 9.89
C THR A 282 -3.82 -3.44 8.69
N LEU A 283 -4.62 -4.27 8.03
CA LEU A 283 -5.61 -3.86 7.04
C LEU A 283 -6.98 -4.06 7.67
N GLN A 284 -7.71 -2.98 7.93
CA GLN A 284 -9.02 -3.06 8.58
C GLN A 284 -10.08 -2.23 7.87
N GLU A 285 -11.33 -2.46 8.24
CA GLU A 285 -12.45 -1.63 7.80
C GLU A 285 -12.57 -1.53 6.28
N GLY A 286 -12.35 -2.62 5.56
CA GLY A 286 -12.44 -2.67 4.10
C GLY A 286 -11.16 -2.32 3.36
N SER A 287 -10.06 -2.07 4.07
CA SER A 287 -8.80 -1.69 3.42
C SER A 287 -8.18 -2.80 2.59
N ASN A 288 -7.52 -2.40 1.49
CA ASN A 288 -6.90 -3.33 0.56
C ASN A 288 -5.51 -2.85 0.08
N ILE A 289 -4.64 -3.81 -0.24
CA ILE A 289 -3.38 -3.57 -0.96
C ILE A 289 -3.37 -4.52 -2.14
N GLY A 290 -3.23 -3.99 -3.35
CA GLY A 290 -3.28 -4.84 -4.52
C GLY A 290 -2.50 -4.41 -5.75
N SER A 291 -2.29 -5.38 -6.62
CA SER A 291 -1.59 -5.22 -7.90
C SER A 291 -2.25 -6.08 -8.97
N ALA A 292 -2.89 -5.45 -9.94
CA ALA A 292 -3.47 -6.13 -11.09
C ALA A 292 -2.59 -6.02 -12.34
N THR A 293 -2.42 -7.15 -13.02
CA THR A 293 -1.64 -7.29 -14.25
C THR A 293 -2.56 -7.24 -15.47
N GLY A 294 -2.22 -6.37 -16.43
CA GLY A 294 -2.90 -6.22 -17.71
C GLY A 294 -2.54 -7.30 -18.73
N THR A 295 -3.08 -7.18 -19.94
CA THR A 295 -2.87 -8.14 -21.05
C THR A 295 -1.39 -8.30 -21.39
N ASN A 296 -0.92 -9.54 -21.55
CA ASN A 296 0.49 -9.91 -21.78
C ASN A 296 1.46 -9.51 -20.65
N GLY A 297 0.97 -8.95 -19.54
CA GLY A 297 1.81 -8.48 -18.45
C GLY A 297 2.35 -9.61 -17.57
N GLN A 298 3.41 -9.29 -16.82
CA GLN A 298 3.92 -10.12 -15.74
C GLN A 298 4.01 -9.29 -14.46
N GLY A 299 3.15 -9.62 -13.49
CA GLY A 299 3.08 -8.92 -12.22
C GLY A 299 4.27 -9.21 -11.33
N GLU A 300 4.74 -8.17 -10.65
CA GLU A 300 5.90 -8.28 -9.75
C GLU A 300 5.51 -8.79 -8.36
N GLY A 301 4.29 -8.49 -7.89
CA GLY A 301 3.69 -9.11 -6.71
C GLY A 301 3.76 -8.29 -5.43
N ILE A 302 3.48 -8.95 -4.30
CA ILE A 302 3.40 -8.33 -2.98
C ILE A 302 4.25 -9.13 -1.99
N THR A 303 5.16 -8.47 -1.28
CA THR A 303 5.98 -9.08 -0.23
C THR A 303 5.74 -8.36 1.09
N VAL A 304 5.36 -9.11 2.12
CA VAL A 304 5.14 -8.61 3.48
C VAL A 304 6.05 -9.36 4.44
N GLN A 305 6.92 -8.61 5.13
CA GLN A 305 7.81 -9.14 6.15
C GLN A 305 7.62 -8.34 7.44
N THR A 306 7.11 -8.99 8.49
CA THR A 306 6.86 -8.33 9.77
C THR A 306 7.47 -9.09 10.93
N THR A 307 7.86 -8.39 11.99
CA THR A 307 8.49 -9.01 13.15
C THR A 307 7.52 -9.48 14.22
N GLU A 308 6.23 -9.16 14.12
CA GLU A 308 5.22 -9.60 15.10
C GLU A 308 3.91 -10.10 14.48
N PHE A 309 3.28 -9.33 13.58
CA PHE A 309 1.95 -9.71 13.09
C PHE A 309 1.56 -9.15 11.71
N VAL A 310 0.65 -9.85 11.05
CA VAL A 310 -0.17 -9.36 9.94
C VAL A 310 -1.64 -9.63 10.28
N ASN A 311 -2.45 -8.56 10.31
CA ASN A 311 -3.87 -8.61 10.59
C ASN A 311 -4.66 -8.14 9.36
N LEU A 312 -5.42 -9.05 8.75
CA LEU A 312 -6.33 -8.77 7.65
C LEU A 312 -7.77 -8.81 8.20
N LEU A 313 -8.23 -7.67 8.71
CA LEU A 313 -9.49 -7.49 9.44
C LEU A 313 -10.58 -6.97 8.49
N GLY A 314 -11.03 -7.86 7.60
CA GLY A 314 -11.89 -7.64 6.42
C GLY A 314 -12.83 -6.42 6.39
N ALA A 315 -14.13 -6.66 6.21
CA ALA A 315 -15.10 -5.58 5.99
C ALA A 315 -15.76 -5.15 7.31
N SER A 316 -15.86 -3.84 7.55
CA SER A 316 -16.64 -3.24 8.65
C SER A 316 -17.99 -2.65 8.21
N HIS A 317 -18.26 -2.62 6.90
CA HIS A 317 -19.50 -2.10 6.33
C HIS A 317 -19.94 -2.90 5.08
N PRO A 318 -21.25 -3.04 4.77
CA PRO A 318 -21.75 -3.82 3.62
C PRO A 318 -21.29 -3.37 2.24
N SER A 319 -20.71 -2.18 2.10
CA SER A 319 -20.15 -1.66 0.84
C SER A 319 -18.64 -1.86 0.72
N ASN A 320 -17.97 -2.33 1.78
CA ASN A 320 -16.52 -2.53 1.86
C ASN A 320 -16.09 -3.89 1.25
N VAL A 321 -16.81 -4.38 0.24
CA VAL A 321 -16.82 -5.79 -0.17
C VAL A 321 -15.87 -6.15 -1.32
N VAL A 322 -15.06 -5.20 -1.78
CA VAL A 322 -14.12 -5.46 -2.88
C VAL A 322 -12.80 -5.94 -2.29
N PHE A 323 -12.78 -7.23 -1.93
CA PHE A 323 -11.59 -8.01 -1.54
C PHE A 323 -10.66 -7.31 -0.53
N PRO A 324 -11.15 -7.01 0.69
CA PRO A 324 -10.29 -6.43 1.73
C PRO A 324 -9.14 -7.38 2.05
N GLY A 325 -7.95 -6.82 2.29
CA GLY A 325 -6.73 -7.57 2.52
C GLY A 325 -5.68 -7.40 1.43
N LEU A 326 -4.97 -8.48 1.08
CA LEU A 326 -3.88 -8.47 0.11
C LEU A 326 -4.32 -9.19 -1.17
N ASN A 327 -4.18 -8.54 -2.33
CA ASN A 327 -4.65 -9.14 -3.58
C ASN A 327 -3.74 -8.89 -4.79
N THR A 328 -3.39 -9.95 -5.52
CA THR A 328 -2.89 -9.82 -6.89
C THR A 328 -3.95 -10.32 -7.87
N SER A 329 -3.95 -9.81 -9.09
CA SER A 329 -4.95 -10.27 -10.06
C SER A 329 -4.51 -10.15 -11.50
N VAL A 330 -5.19 -10.87 -12.39
CA VAL A 330 -5.10 -10.65 -13.83
C VAL A 330 -6.37 -9.97 -14.33
N ARG A 331 -6.21 -8.96 -15.18
CA ARG A 331 -7.31 -8.24 -15.87
C ARG A 331 -7.26 -8.36 -17.39
N GLY A 332 -6.28 -9.06 -17.96
CA GLY A 332 -6.10 -9.26 -19.39
C GLY A 332 -5.63 -10.67 -19.77
N GLY A 333 -5.83 -11.07 -21.02
CA GLY A 333 -5.37 -12.39 -21.50
C GLY A 333 -3.84 -12.51 -21.56
N MET A 334 -3.34 -13.75 -21.58
CA MET A 334 -1.90 -14.07 -21.68
C MET A 334 -1.03 -13.45 -20.57
N ALA A 335 -1.63 -13.12 -19.43
CA ALA A 335 -0.94 -12.43 -18.35
C ALA A 335 -0.67 -13.35 -17.15
N THR A 336 0.32 -13.00 -16.34
CA THR A 336 0.63 -13.69 -15.09
C THR A 336 0.57 -12.69 -13.94
N ALA A 337 -0.29 -12.91 -12.96
CA ALA A 337 -0.31 -12.08 -11.75
C ALA A 337 0.94 -12.33 -10.90
N GLY A 338 1.38 -11.30 -10.20
CA GLY A 338 2.51 -11.41 -9.26
C GLY A 338 2.19 -12.30 -8.06
N ASN A 339 3.24 -12.90 -7.49
CA ASN A 339 3.11 -13.74 -6.30
C ASN A 339 2.80 -12.90 -5.06
N ILE A 340 2.26 -13.52 -4.01
CA ILE A 340 2.19 -12.91 -2.69
C ILE A 340 3.01 -13.73 -1.70
N THR A 341 3.91 -13.07 -0.98
CA THR A 341 4.72 -13.68 0.09
C THR A 341 4.44 -12.96 1.40
N VAL A 342 4.10 -13.71 2.45
CA VAL A 342 3.88 -13.18 3.80
C VAL A 342 4.75 -13.95 4.80
N GLU A 343 5.64 -13.24 5.47
CA GLU A 343 6.48 -13.75 6.56
C GLU A 343 6.20 -12.94 7.84
N THR A 344 5.68 -13.61 8.87
CA THR A 344 5.26 -12.95 10.11
C THR A 344 5.13 -13.95 11.25
N PRO A 345 5.42 -13.63 12.51
CA PRO A 345 5.12 -14.57 13.60
C PRO A 345 3.64 -14.92 13.73
N ARG A 346 2.73 -13.96 13.50
CA ARG A 346 1.28 -14.20 13.59
C ARG A 346 0.53 -13.65 12.39
N LEU A 347 -0.23 -14.49 11.71
CA LEU A 347 -1.19 -14.07 10.68
C LEU A 347 -2.61 -14.26 11.20
N GLN A 348 -3.38 -13.18 11.29
CA GLN A 348 -4.82 -13.21 11.54
C GLN A 348 -5.57 -12.76 10.30
N ILE A 349 -6.56 -13.54 9.87
CA ILE A 349 -7.49 -13.18 8.80
C ILE A 349 -8.91 -13.33 9.34
N ASP A 350 -9.68 -12.25 9.34
CA ASP A 350 -10.99 -12.18 9.98
C ASP A 350 -11.99 -11.37 9.15
N ASN A 351 -13.28 -11.47 9.48
CA ASN A 351 -14.36 -10.65 8.90
C ASN A 351 -14.41 -10.63 7.37
N GLY A 352 -14.05 -11.74 6.71
CA GLY A 352 -13.99 -11.86 5.26
C GLY A 352 -12.78 -11.19 4.61
N GLY A 353 -11.73 -10.93 5.37
CA GLY A 353 -10.42 -10.51 4.85
C GLY A 353 -9.78 -11.62 4.03
N TRP A 354 -9.11 -11.25 2.93
CA TRP A 354 -8.52 -12.18 1.98
C TRP A 354 -7.02 -11.93 1.80
N LEU A 355 -6.27 -13.02 1.70
CA LEU A 355 -4.97 -13.07 1.04
C LEU A 355 -5.19 -13.82 -0.27
N SER A 356 -5.14 -13.14 -1.42
CA SER A 356 -5.66 -13.72 -2.65
C SER A 356 -4.90 -13.42 -3.94
N SER A 357 -4.92 -14.37 -4.87
CA SER A 357 -4.52 -14.13 -6.26
C SER A 357 -5.60 -14.60 -7.22
N VAL A 358 -6.19 -13.69 -8.00
CA VAL A 358 -7.45 -13.96 -8.70
C VAL A 358 -7.45 -13.55 -10.17
N ASN A 359 -8.08 -14.36 -11.02
CA ASN A 359 -8.45 -13.98 -12.39
C ASN A 359 -9.95 -13.71 -12.42
N MET A 360 -10.34 -12.46 -12.28
CA MET A 360 -11.77 -12.10 -12.31
C MET A 360 -12.15 -11.58 -13.68
N VAL A 361 -13.14 -12.24 -14.30
CA VAL A 361 -13.67 -11.92 -15.64
C VAL A 361 -14.44 -10.58 -15.67
N THR A 362 -14.51 -9.84 -14.57
CA THR A 362 -15.31 -8.62 -14.46
C THR A 362 -14.45 -7.37 -14.51
N ASN A 363 -14.06 -6.99 -15.73
CA ASN A 363 -13.73 -5.60 -15.99
C ASN A 363 -15.05 -4.81 -15.88
N PHE A 364 -15.37 -4.25 -14.70
CA PHE A 364 -16.59 -3.46 -14.47
C PHE A 364 -16.73 -2.23 -15.40
N SER A 365 -15.67 -1.91 -16.17
CA SER A 365 -15.55 -0.71 -16.99
C SER A 365 -15.78 -0.93 -18.51
N ALA A 366 -16.12 -2.12 -18.99
CA ALA A 366 -16.38 -2.30 -20.42
C ALA A 366 -17.55 -3.24 -20.69
N LEU A 367 -18.50 -2.77 -21.52
CA LEU A 367 -19.60 -3.52 -22.15
C LEU A 367 -19.11 -4.62 -23.11
N SER A 368 -17.88 -5.09 -22.95
CA SER A 368 -17.26 -6.18 -23.70
C SER A 368 -16.44 -7.05 -22.74
N SER A 369 -17.09 -8.01 -22.09
CA SER A 369 -16.41 -9.05 -21.32
C SER A 369 -15.77 -10.07 -22.27
N GLN A 370 -14.61 -9.74 -22.85
CA GLN A 370 -13.77 -10.78 -23.43
C GLN A 370 -13.30 -11.68 -22.27
N PRO A 371 -13.54 -13.00 -22.31
CA PRO A 371 -13.06 -13.89 -21.27
C PRO A 371 -11.54 -13.75 -21.15
N ILE A 372 -11.01 -13.65 -19.92
CA ILE A 372 -9.56 -13.75 -19.70
C ILE A 372 -9.13 -15.14 -20.17
N ARG A 373 -8.10 -15.22 -21.02
CA ARG A 373 -7.61 -16.50 -21.56
C ARG A 373 -6.12 -16.68 -21.38
N ASN A 374 -5.66 -17.93 -21.31
CA ASN A 374 -4.24 -18.30 -21.27
C ASN A 374 -3.44 -17.55 -20.19
N SER A 375 -4.05 -17.30 -19.04
CA SER A 375 -3.50 -16.47 -17.97
C SER A 375 -3.29 -17.26 -16.68
N LYS A 376 -2.42 -16.76 -15.81
CA LYS A 376 -2.02 -17.44 -14.59
C LYS A 376 -2.16 -16.52 -13.36
N THR A 377 -2.79 -16.99 -12.29
CA THR A 377 -2.72 -16.28 -10.99
C THR A 377 -1.34 -16.49 -10.35
N GLY A 378 -0.96 -15.58 -9.46
CA GLY A 378 0.27 -15.71 -8.68
C GLY A 378 0.18 -16.84 -7.65
N ASN A 379 1.33 -17.34 -7.25
CA ASN A 379 1.45 -18.22 -6.08
C ASN A 379 1.30 -17.41 -4.79
N ILE A 380 0.84 -18.07 -3.74
CA ILE A 380 0.78 -17.50 -2.39
C ILE A 380 1.66 -18.33 -1.47
N MET A 381 2.62 -17.67 -0.81
CA MET A 381 3.49 -18.26 0.21
C MET A 381 3.26 -17.58 1.55
N VAL A 382 2.98 -18.35 2.59
CA VAL A 382 2.86 -17.86 3.97
C VAL A 382 3.78 -18.65 4.88
N ARG A 383 4.64 -17.94 5.63
CA ARG A 383 5.48 -18.49 6.69
C ARG A 383 5.15 -17.77 7.99
N ALA A 384 4.68 -18.50 8.99
CA ALA A 384 4.38 -17.91 10.29
C ALA A 384 4.62 -18.85 11.47
N THR A 385 4.59 -18.34 12.70
CA THR A 385 4.52 -19.21 13.88
C THR A 385 3.09 -19.67 14.09
N GLU A 386 2.14 -18.74 14.06
CA GLU A 386 0.71 -18.99 14.23
C GLU A 386 -0.12 -18.36 13.11
N ILE A 387 -1.07 -19.13 12.59
CA ILE A 387 -2.02 -18.67 11.57
C ILE A 387 -3.44 -18.94 12.07
N ASP A 388 -4.26 -17.90 12.03
CA ASP A 388 -5.65 -17.97 12.45
C ASP A 388 -6.56 -17.32 11.39
N ILE A 389 -7.37 -18.14 10.74
CA ILE A 389 -8.33 -17.72 9.71
C ILE A 389 -9.73 -18.00 10.23
N ARG A 390 -10.48 -16.94 10.52
CA ARG A 390 -11.77 -17.04 11.20
C ARG A 390 -12.90 -16.44 10.40
N GLY A 391 -14.02 -17.15 10.40
CA GLY A 391 -15.30 -16.56 10.06
C GLY A 391 -15.46 -16.17 8.60
N TYR A 392 -16.30 -15.16 8.42
CA TYR A 392 -16.83 -14.68 7.16
C TYR A 392 -17.23 -13.21 7.33
N THR A 393 -17.60 -12.53 6.25
CA THR A 393 -18.08 -11.15 6.32
C THR A 393 -19.29 -11.04 7.27
N PRO A 394 -19.30 -10.11 8.23
CA PRO A 394 -20.44 -9.93 9.13
C PRO A 394 -21.70 -9.41 8.42
N PHE A 395 -21.60 -9.10 7.12
CA PHE A 395 -22.69 -8.63 6.28
C PHE A 395 -22.85 -9.51 5.04
N ILE A 396 -24.07 -9.54 4.50
CA ILE A 396 -24.35 -10.14 3.20
C ILE A 396 -23.93 -9.14 2.12
N ASN A 397 -23.08 -9.57 1.19
CA ASN A 397 -22.67 -8.75 0.06
C ASN A 397 -23.91 -8.39 -0.80
N PRO A 398 -24.24 -7.10 -1.00
CA PRO A 398 -25.44 -6.72 -1.73
C PRO A 398 -25.40 -7.10 -3.22
N ALA A 399 -24.20 -7.21 -3.81
CA ALA A 399 -24.00 -7.56 -5.21
C ALA A 399 -24.07 -9.08 -5.44
N THR A 400 -23.44 -9.89 -4.59
CA THR A 400 -23.40 -11.36 -4.76
C THR A 400 -24.47 -12.10 -3.95
N ARG A 401 -25.14 -11.42 -3.02
CA ARG A 401 -26.07 -12.00 -2.02
C ARG A 401 -25.45 -13.13 -1.20
N ALA A 402 -24.12 -13.16 -1.10
CA ALA A 402 -23.36 -14.18 -0.37
C ALA A 402 -22.60 -13.57 0.80
N VAL A 403 -22.35 -14.38 1.82
CA VAL A 403 -21.29 -14.11 2.80
C VAL A 403 -19.97 -14.58 2.23
N VAL A 404 -18.90 -13.84 2.51
CA VAL A 404 -17.57 -14.14 2.00
C VAL A 404 -16.72 -14.66 3.16
N SER A 405 -16.27 -15.92 3.10
CA SER A 405 -15.34 -16.50 4.08
C SER A 405 -14.07 -15.69 4.18
N SER A 406 -13.45 -15.63 5.36
CA SER A 406 -12.04 -15.23 5.48
C SER A 406 -11.16 -16.30 4.83
N ALA A 407 -10.19 -15.91 4.00
CA ALA A 407 -9.49 -16.90 3.18
C ALA A 407 -8.05 -16.54 2.80
N ILE A 408 -7.22 -17.59 2.66
CA ILE A 408 -6.09 -17.60 1.74
C ILE A 408 -6.56 -18.31 0.48
N THR A 409 -6.61 -17.63 -0.67
CA THR A 409 -7.25 -18.21 -1.85
C THR A 409 -6.65 -17.83 -3.19
N THR A 410 -6.61 -18.77 -4.12
CA THR A 410 -6.44 -18.47 -5.53
C THR A 410 -7.70 -18.84 -6.29
N LEU A 411 -8.19 -17.92 -7.11
CA LEU A 411 -9.45 -18.07 -7.83
C LEU A 411 -9.24 -17.86 -9.32
N THR A 412 -9.65 -18.81 -10.16
CA THR A 412 -9.56 -18.67 -11.61
C THR A 412 -10.92 -18.79 -12.28
N GLY A 413 -11.30 -17.76 -13.06
CA GLY A 413 -12.34 -17.84 -14.08
C GLY A 413 -11.73 -17.67 -15.48
N GLY A 414 -12.53 -17.75 -16.54
CA GLY A 414 -12.04 -17.60 -17.93
C GLY A 414 -11.54 -18.90 -18.57
N THR A 415 -10.88 -18.84 -19.72
CA THR A 415 -10.60 -20.02 -20.57
C THR A 415 -9.12 -20.36 -20.61
N GLN A 416 -8.75 -21.63 -20.41
CA GLN A 416 -7.35 -22.10 -20.39
C GLN A 416 -6.48 -21.34 -19.37
N ASN A 417 -7.05 -21.03 -18.19
CA ASN A 417 -6.32 -20.32 -17.15
C ASN A 417 -5.74 -21.28 -16.11
N GLU A 418 -4.66 -20.87 -15.47
CA GLU A 418 -3.99 -21.65 -14.43
C GLU A 418 -4.00 -20.89 -13.10
N SER A 419 -4.28 -21.62 -12.04
CA SER A 419 -4.23 -21.11 -10.67
C SER A 419 -2.86 -21.39 -10.07
N GLY A 420 -2.25 -20.37 -9.48
CA GLY A 420 -1.04 -20.47 -8.68
C GLY A 420 -1.23 -21.36 -7.45
N ALA A 421 -0.13 -21.94 -6.99
CA ALA A 421 -0.12 -22.80 -5.81
C ALA A 421 -0.20 -21.97 -4.52
N ILE A 422 -0.70 -22.60 -3.46
CA ILE A 422 -0.69 -22.05 -2.11
C ILE A 422 0.22 -22.91 -1.25
N THR A 423 1.22 -22.28 -0.62
CA THR A 423 2.08 -22.92 0.37
C THR A 423 1.95 -22.18 1.70
N VAL A 424 1.60 -22.92 2.76
CA VAL A 424 1.44 -22.39 4.11
C VAL A 424 2.29 -23.21 5.06
N GLU A 425 3.22 -22.56 5.74
CA GLU A 425 4.10 -23.16 6.73
C GLU A 425 3.95 -22.45 8.06
N ALA A 426 3.55 -23.18 9.11
CA ALA A 426 3.51 -22.66 10.47
C ALA A 426 3.72 -23.72 11.55
N GLU A 427 3.82 -23.29 12.81
CA GLU A 427 3.74 -24.21 13.95
C GLU A 427 2.29 -24.61 14.21
N ARG A 428 1.40 -23.62 14.25
CA ARG A 428 -0.02 -23.81 14.54
C ARG A 428 -0.88 -23.11 13.49
N ILE A 429 -1.82 -23.85 12.92
CA ILE A 429 -2.80 -23.34 11.96
C ILE A 429 -4.20 -23.63 12.50
N ARG A 430 -5.04 -22.59 12.55
CA ARG A 430 -6.46 -22.70 12.93
C ARG A 430 -7.33 -22.12 11.83
N LEU A 431 -8.25 -22.94 11.33
CA LEU A 431 -9.33 -22.53 10.43
C LEU A 431 -10.64 -22.68 11.18
N GLN A 432 -11.32 -21.57 11.47
CA GLN A 432 -12.47 -21.54 12.36
C GLN A 432 -13.69 -20.91 11.68
N ASP A 433 -14.88 -21.43 11.99
CA ASP A 433 -16.17 -20.81 11.70
C ASP A 433 -16.38 -20.37 10.24
N GLY A 434 -15.82 -21.12 9.29
CA GLY A 434 -15.90 -20.87 7.86
C GLY A 434 -14.63 -20.32 7.22
N GLY A 435 -13.53 -20.19 7.97
CA GLY A 435 -12.21 -19.80 7.46
C GLY A 435 -11.61 -20.84 6.50
N ARG A 436 -10.94 -20.40 5.43
CA ARG A 436 -10.54 -21.27 4.32
C ARG A 436 -9.12 -21.07 3.80
N ILE A 437 -8.53 -22.16 3.32
CA ILE A 437 -7.40 -22.15 2.38
C ILE A 437 -7.89 -22.85 1.12
N SER A 438 -7.96 -22.15 -0.02
CA SER A 438 -8.55 -22.74 -1.22
C SER A 438 -7.89 -22.39 -2.56
N THR A 439 -7.96 -23.32 -3.49
CA THR A 439 -7.66 -23.10 -4.90
C THR A 439 -8.89 -23.48 -5.72
N ASP A 440 -9.53 -22.49 -6.33
CA ASP A 440 -10.85 -22.65 -6.91
C ASP A 440 -10.85 -22.31 -8.41
N LEU A 441 -11.37 -23.21 -9.23
CA LEU A 441 -11.75 -22.93 -10.61
C LEU A 441 -13.26 -22.61 -10.62
N PHE A 442 -13.63 -21.41 -11.05
CA PHE A 442 -14.95 -20.83 -10.84
C PHE A 442 -15.62 -20.38 -12.15
N GLY A 443 -16.71 -21.06 -12.52
CA GLY A 443 -17.44 -20.85 -13.78
C GLY A 443 -18.77 -20.10 -13.67
N LEU A 444 -19.09 -19.50 -12.50
CA LEU A 444 -20.44 -18.99 -12.24
C LEU A 444 -20.86 -17.81 -13.15
N LEU A 445 -19.91 -16.95 -13.55
CA LEU A 445 -20.19 -15.75 -14.35
C LEU A 445 -19.93 -15.93 -15.85
N ALA A 446 -19.14 -16.94 -16.22
CA ALA A 446 -18.83 -17.35 -17.58
C ALA A 446 -18.23 -18.76 -17.54
N PRO A 447 -18.39 -19.60 -18.60
CA PRO A 447 -17.74 -20.90 -18.66
C PRO A 447 -16.24 -20.77 -18.38
N ALA A 448 -15.78 -21.49 -17.36
CA ALA A 448 -14.37 -21.49 -17.00
C ALA A 448 -13.71 -22.76 -17.51
N SER A 449 -12.46 -22.65 -17.98
CA SER A 449 -11.61 -23.81 -18.16
C SER A 449 -10.19 -23.56 -17.69
N GLY A 450 -9.57 -24.58 -17.09
CA GLY A 450 -8.25 -24.37 -16.50
C GLY A 450 -7.74 -25.48 -15.60
N ARG A 451 -6.71 -25.12 -14.83
CA ARG A 451 -6.11 -25.96 -13.80
C ARG A 451 -6.12 -25.21 -12.47
N ALA A 452 -6.65 -25.83 -11.42
CA ALA A 452 -6.56 -25.32 -10.06
C ALA A 452 -5.14 -25.58 -9.49
N GLY A 453 -4.67 -24.68 -8.63
CA GLY A 453 -3.35 -24.76 -8.03
C GLY A 453 -3.28 -25.83 -6.94
N ASN A 454 -2.07 -26.35 -6.68
CA ASN A 454 -1.86 -27.25 -5.56
C ASN A 454 -1.83 -26.48 -4.23
N ILE A 455 -2.25 -27.15 -3.16
CA ILE A 455 -2.17 -26.63 -1.80
C ILE A 455 -1.20 -27.48 -0.98
N PHE A 456 -0.20 -26.84 -0.38
CA PHE A 456 0.76 -27.44 0.53
C PHE A 456 0.65 -26.78 1.90
N VAL A 457 0.22 -27.54 2.92
CA VAL A 457 0.12 -27.04 4.29
C VAL A 457 1.04 -27.86 5.19
N THR A 458 1.96 -27.17 5.85
CA THR A 458 2.83 -27.74 6.89
C THR A 458 2.54 -27.05 8.22
N ALA A 459 2.04 -27.80 9.19
CA ALA A 459 1.80 -27.33 10.56
C ALA A 459 2.61 -28.18 11.54
N SER A 460 3.80 -27.73 11.93
CA SER A 460 4.77 -28.56 12.67
C SER A 460 4.25 -29.07 14.02
N GLN A 461 3.30 -28.35 14.64
CA GLN A 461 2.66 -28.77 15.89
C GLN A 461 1.21 -29.18 15.68
N SER A 462 0.34 -28.29 15.17
CA SER A 462 -1.10 -28.58 15.09
C SER A 462 -1.82 -27.88 13.95
N LEU A 463 -2.71 -28.60 13.28
CA LEU A 463 -3.71 -28.09 12.35
C LEU A 463 -5.12 -28.37 12.88
N ASP A 464 -5.83 -27.30 13.23
CA ASP A 464 -7.22 -27.32 13.65
C ASP A 464 -8.12 -26.78 12.53
N ILE A 465 -9.08 -27.58 12.05
CA ILE A 465 -10.11 -27.15 11.10
C ILE A 465 -11.47 -27.41 11.72
N LEU A 466 -12.15 -26.33 12.12
CA LEU A 466 -13.29 -26.38 13.02
C LEU A 466 -14.44 -25.53 12.50
N GLY A 467 -15.63 -26.12 12.45
CA GLY A 467 -16.87 -25.37 12.22
C GLY A 467 -17.16 -25.06 10.76
N ALA A 468 -18.20 -24.25 10.59
CA ALA A 468 -18.68 -23.73 9.33
C ALA A 468 -19.31 -22.36 9.59
N SER A 469 -19.41 -21.52 8.55
CA SER A 469 -20.20 -20.30 8.64
C SER A 469 -21.70 -20.62 8.74
N PRO A 470 -22.55 -19.69 9.19
CA PRO A 470 -24.00 -19.84 9.16
C PRO A 470 -24.59 -20.04 7.76
N ALA A 471 -23.84 -19.70 6.71
CA ALA A 471 -24.20 -20.01 5.32
C ALA A 471 -23.73 -21.41 4.88
N ASN A 472 -23.38 -22.27 5.84
CA ASN A 472 -22.84 -23.62 5.66
C ASN A 472 -21.52 -23.68 4.86
N ALA A 473 -20.78 -22.58 4.80
CA ALA A 473 -19.42 -22.62 4.26
C ALA A 473 -18.51 -23.26 5.32
N THR A 474 -18.17 -24.54 5.14
CA THR A 474 -17.27 -25.25 6.05
C THR A 474 -15.90 -24.57 6.14
N SER A 475 -15.29 -24.63 7.33
CA SER A 475 -13.85 -24.39 7.46
C SER A 475 -13.11 -25.46 6.68
N ALA A 476 -12.21 -25.08 5.78
CA ALA A 476 -11.65 -26.05 4.84
C ALA A 476 -10.26 -25.72 4.29
N ILE A 477 -9.48 -26.77 4.01
CA ILE A 477 -8.40 -26.76 3.03
C ILE A 477 -8.93 -27.47 1.79
N ILE A 478 -9.13 -26.73 0.69
CA ILE A 478 -9.88 -27.27 -0.44
C ILE A 478 -9.36 -26.83 -1.80
N SER A 479 -9.11 -27.79 -2.69
CA SER A 479 -9.00 -27.51 -4.12
C SER A 479 -10.32 -27.88 -4.78
N SER A 480 -10.96 -26.96 -5.50
CA SER A 480 -12.26 -27.24 -6.12
C SER A 480 -12.37 -26.83 -7.59
N ILE A 481 -13.07 -27.66 -8.36
CA ILE A 481 -13.67 -27.28 -9.64
C ILE A 481 -15.16 -27.02 -9.38
N ASN A 482 -15.62 -25.81 -9.60
CA ASN A 482 -17.01 -25.42 -9.34
C ASN A 482 -17.93 -25.66 -10.55
N ILE A 483 -19.23 -25.39 -10.37
CA ILE A 483 -20.22 -25.49 -11.44
C ILE A 483 -19.81 -24.66 -12.65
N LEU A 484 -20.12 -25.15 -13.85
CA LEU A 484 -19.81 -24.49 -15.13
C LEU A 484 -18.30 -24.27 -15.39
N ALA A 485 -17.44 -24.98 -14.66
CA ALA A 485 -16.01 -25.05 -14.91
C ALA A 485 -15.58 -26.42 -15.43
N ASN A 486 -14.64 -26.44 -16.39
CA ASN A 486 -14.03 -27.66 -16.93
C ASN A 486 -12.52 -27.63 -16.69
N GLY A 487 -11.91 -28.72 -16.23
CA GLY A 487 -10.49 -28.63 -15.92
C GLY A 487 -9.93 -29.71 -15.03
N GLN A 488 -8.78 -29.41 -14.44
CA GLN A 488 -8.09 -30.29 -13.50
C GLN A 488 -8.00 -29.61 -12.13
N GLY A 489 -8.42 -30.33 -11.09
CA GLY A 489 -8.28 -29.92 -9.70
C GLY A 489 -6.82 -30.02 -9.29
N GLY A 490 -6.41 -29.17 -8.35
CA GLY A 490 -5.11 -29.26 -7.71
C GLY A 490 -5.09 -30.36 -6.65
N ASN A 491 -3.88 -30.79 -6.31
CA ASN A 491 -3.66 -31.68 -5.18
C ASN A 491 -3.67 -30.88 -3.88
N VAL A 492 -4.14 -31.52 -2.81
CA VAL A 492 -3.98 -31.01 -1.44
C VAL A 492 -2.99 -31.91 -0.73
N THR A 493 -2.04 -31.32 -0.01
CA THR A 493 -1.06 -32.06 0.78
C THR A 493 -0.91 -31.39 2.12
N VAL A 494 -1.17 -32.16 3.19
CA VAL A 494 -1.12 -31.69 4.57
C VAL A 494 -0.11 -32.52 5.35
N ASN A 495 0.85 -31.83 5.97
CA ASN A 495 1.79 -32.42 6.92
C ASN A 495 1.60 -31.73 8.27
N THR A 496 1.23 -32.48 9.30
CA THR A 496 1.05 -31.91 10.63
C THR A 496 1.39 -32.88 11.76
N GLY A 497 1.87 -32.33 12.89
CA GLY A 497 2.07 -33.09 14.11
C GLY A 497 0.75 -33.60 14.72
N GLN A 498 -0.29 -32.76 14.71
CA GLN A 498 -1.62 -33.10 15.19
C GLN A 498 -2.69 -32.52 14.28
N LEU A 499 -3.55 -33.37 13.72
CA LEU A 499 -4.72 -32.95 12.95
C LEU A 499 -5.99 -33.04 13.80
N ARG A 500 -6.76 -31.96 13.87
CA ARG A 500 -8.12 -31.96 14.43
C ARG A 500 -9.12 -31.42 13.42
N LEU A 501 -10.01 -32.30 12.97
CA LEU A 501 -11.18 -31.96 12.17
C LEU A 501 -12.42 -32.10 13.04
N ALA A 502 -13.19 -31.02 13.21
CA ALA A 502 -14.44 -31.08 13.98
C ALA A 502 -15.51 -30.15 13.42
N LYS A 503 -16.78 -30.45 13.73
CA LYS A 503 -17.93 -29.58 13.41
C LYS A 503 -18.01 -29.18 11.92
N GLY A 504 -17.67 -30.09 11.00
CA GLY A 504 -17.69 -29.82 9.55
C GLY A 504 -16.36 -29.40 8.93
N GLY A 505 -15.26 -29.35 9.72
CA GLY A 505 -13.92 -29.11 9.18
C GLY A 505 -13.54 -30.13 8.09
N THR A 506 -13.02 -29.63 6.97
CA THR A 506 -12.85 -30.42 5.74
C THR A 506 -11.44 -30.26 5.14
N ILE A 507 -10.88 -31.36 4.62
CA ILE A 507 -9.73 -31.36 3.69
C ILE A 507 -10.20 -32.10 2.44
N SER A 508 -10.13 -31.48 1.27
CA SER A 508 -10.70 -32.07 0.05
C SER A 508 -10.04 -31.58 -1.24
N SER A 509 -9.94 -32.47 -2.23
CA SER A 509 -9.81 -32.09 -3.64
C SER A 509 -11.05 -32.60 -4.37
N GLN A 510 -11.89 -31.70 -4.89
CA GLN A 510 -13.22 -32.07 -5.36
C GLN A 510 -13.66 -31.41 -6.66
N ILE A 511 -14.65 -32.06 -7.27
CA ILE A 511 -15.46 -31.54 -8.36
C ILE A 511 -16.86 -31.26 -7.80
N THR A 512 -17.35 -30.04 -7.95
CA THR A 512 -18.67 -29.60 -7.47
C THR A 512 -19.59 -29.33 -8.66
N GLY A 513 -20.59 -30.17 -8.89
CA GLY A 513 -21.60 -30.03 -9.96
C GLY A 513 -21.49 -31.04 -11.11
N ASN A 514 -22.13 -30.74 -12.24
CA ASN A 514 -22.04 -31.52 -13.48
C ASN A 514 -21.12 -30.82 -14.51
N PRO A 515 -19.78 -30.92 -14.37
CA PRO A 515 -18.87 -30.41 -15.39
C PRO A 515 -18.89 -31.34 -16.61
N ASN A 516 -18.78 -30.75 -17.81
CA ASN A 516 -18.75 -31.54 -19.04
C ASN A 516 -17.51 -32.43 -19.12
N VAL A 517 -16.34 -31.94 -18.63
CA VAL A 517 -15.08 -32.69 -18.52
C VAL A 517 -14.26 -32.13 -17.34
N ALA A 518 -14.09 -32.91 -16.26
CA ALA A 518 -13.27 -32.53 -15.11
C ALA A 518 -12.54 -33.72 -14.47
N ILE A 519 -11.36 -33.46 -13.91
CA ILE A 519 -10.56 -34.45 -13.16
C ILE A 519 -10.24 -33.84 -11.79
N ALA A 520 -10.60 -34.52 -10.70
CA ALA A 520 -10.25 -34.11 -9.35
C ALA A 520 -8.75 -34.36 -9.10
N GLY A 521 -8.14 -33.56 -8.23
CA GLY A 521 -6.80 -33.85 -7.74
C GLY A 521 -6.80 -34.96 -6.67
N ARG A 522 -5.63 -35.24 -6.13
CA ARG A 522 -5.45 -36.12 -4.96
C ARG A 522 -5.40 -35.27 -3.69
N GLY A 523 -6.15 -35.67 -2.68
CA GLY A 523 -6.15 -35.05 -1.35
C GLY A 523 -5.29 -35.81 -0.35
#